data_AF-A0AAW5JZS3-F1
#
_entry.id   AF-A0AAW5JZS3-F1
#
_cell.length_a   1.000
_cell.length_b   1.000
_cell.length_c   1.000
_cell.angle_alpha   90.00
_cell.angle_beta   90.00
_cell.angle_gamma   90.00
#
_symmetry.space_group_name_H-M   'P 1'
#
loop_
_entity.id
_entity.type
_entity.pdbx_description
1 polymer ?
#
loop_
_entity_poly.entity_id
_entity_poly.type
_entity_poly.pdbx_seq_one_letter_code
_entity_poly.pdbx_strand_id
1 'polypeptide(L)'
;MKTNTKTMRTIMFLSLAIAMVLIPANTATANEFMQNRKEYETALNHATILTARLKQDTENIQNKTIVTRDDDNATRIAREALQSQLTEATKIHMSQKEKATVFTVSSLTDKTVESNNRIHSLIRSIDRTAKSVDTAIASHKLDDMRKKLADMVDKGKRILESSNGNVDDENNRDKLSDLLEKAKDLMESTDVKTMSVDVSELDKLINKVSDDMNARQSRIGQERQQSVVAASYSQASDTTNGNYATTRSNYGSYTPIQSTPRGYYSSMSCNLTSAADHCQGAVDGGGIVDLNYGNGHVYAQHNNTGGAWINNLQAGQTFIMNGSTYRVNGQSVQGAHYAPGSGDWMQTCNGNGNHLVGITKIS
;
A
#
# COMPACT_ATOMS: atom_id res chain seq x y z
N MET A 1 -24.36 25.26 39.53
CA MET A 1 -23.32 25.91 40.34
C MET A 1 -22.44 24.85 40.99
N LYS A 2 -21.12 25.07 41.00
CA LYS A 2 -20.04 24.20 41.51
C LYS A 2 -20.08 23.98 43.03
N THR A 3 -19.61 22.81 43.49
CA THR A 3 -18.46 22.54 44.42
C THR A 3 -18.44 21.04 44.79
N ASN A 4 -17.40 20.23 44.44
CA ASN A 4 -16.15 19.90 45.18
C ASN A 4 -16.40 19.53 46.67
N THR A 5 -15.92 18.43 47.28
CA THR A 5 -14.54 17.92 47.31
C THR A 5 -14.45 16.52 47.98
N LYS A 6 -13.41 15.75 47.61
CA LYS A 6 -12.87 14.51 48.21
C LYS A 6 -12.99 14.36 49.74
N THR A 7 -13.32 13.16 50.22
CA THR A 7 -12.56 12.42 51.28
C THR A 7 -13.19 11.05 51.55
N MET A 8 -12.52 9.97 51.16
CA MET A 8 -12.78 8.65 51.75
C MET A 8 -11.47 7.85 51.76
N ARG A 9 -10.67 8.07 52.81
CA ARG A 9 -9.59 7.18 53.25
C ARG A 9 -9.62 7.12 54.77
N THR A 10 -10.46 6.22 55.24
CA THR A 10 -10.43 5.65 56.59
C THR A 10 -10.57 4.16 56.34
N ILE A 11 -9.63 3.33 56.79
CA ILE A 11 -9.88 2.30 57.80
C ILE A 11 -8.54 1.79 58.35
N MET A 12 -8.35 2.13 59.63
CA MET A 12 -7.78 1.36 60.75
C MET A 12 -6.31 0.94 60.76
N PHE A 13 -5.53 1.75 61.49
CA PHE A 13 -4.56 1.29 62.47
C PHE A 13 -5.23 0.35 63.49
N LEU A 14 -4.80 -0.91 63.58
CA LEU A 14 -5.05 -1.74 64.75
C LEU A 14 -3.82 -1.71 65.65
N SER A 15 -3.96 -0.99 66.76
CA SER A 15 -3.15 -1.10 67.96
C SER A 15 -3.33 -2.48 68.58
N LEU A 16 -2.29 -3.32 68.59
CA LEU A 16 -2.28 -4.55 69.38
C LEU A 16 -1.35 -4.36 70.60
N ALA A 17 -1.97 -4.18 71.76
CA ALA A 17 -1.30 -4.30 73.05
C ALA A 17 -0.97 -5.78 73.28
N ILE A 18 0.33 -6.13 73.34
CA ILE A 18 0.78 -7.47 73.69
C ILE A 18 1.33 -7.43 75.11
N ALA A 19 0.58 -8.02 76.03
CA ALA A 19 1.02 -8.32 77.39
C ALA A 19 2.24 -9.26 77.33
N MET A 20 3.36 -8.83 77.89
CA MET A 20 4.59 -9.62 77.95
C MET A 20 4.43 -10.74 78.99
N VAL A 21 4.22 -11.97 78.53
CA VAL A 21 4.44 -13.18 79.34
C VAL A 21 5.93 -13.51 79.24
N LEU A 22 6.64 -13.37 80.36
CA LEU A 22 8.02 -13.80 80.55
C LEU A 22 8.10 -15.34 80.47
N ILE A 23 8.84 -15.87 79.50
CA ILE A 23 9.33 -17.26 79.50
C ILE A 23 10.85 -17.21 79.35
N PRO A 24 11.64 -17.82 80.25
CA PRO A 24 13.08 -17.92 80.14
C PRO A 24 13.45 -19.16 79.29
N ALA A 25 14.12 -18.97 78.16
CA ALA A 25 14.80 -20.02 77.39
C ALA A 25 16.00 -19.42 76.67
N ASN A 26 17.08 -19.29 77.42
CA ASN A 26 18.19 -18.40 77.16
C ASN A 26 19.21 -19.16 76.29
N THR A 27 19.42 -18.65 75.06
CA THR A 27 20.42 -19.00 74.01
C THR A 27 19.86 -19.57 72.70
N ALA A 28 18.95 -20.56 72.71
CA ALA A 28 18.35 -21.10 71.48
C ALA A 28 17.42 -20.07 70.78
N THR A 29 16.60 -19.36 71.56
CA THR A 29 15.62 -18.37 71.05
C THR A 29 16.26 -17.09 70.51
N ALA A 30 17.41 -16.68 71.07
CA ALA A 30 18.13 -15.49 70.62
C ALA A 30 18.87 -15.73 69.30
N ASN A 31 19.49 -16.90 69.14
CA ASN A 31 20.14 -17.29 67.89
C ASN A 31 19.13 -17.53 66.77
N GLU A 32 18.01 -18.22 67.04
CA GLU A 32 16.91 -18.39 66.09
C GLU A 32 16.30 -17.05 65.67
N PHE A 33 16.07 -16.14 66.62
CA PHE A 33 15.58 -14.80 66.29
C PHE A 33 16.56 -14.01 65.41
N MET A 34 17.86 -14.04 65.73
CA MET A 34 18.89 -13.38 64.94
C MET A 34 19.00 -13.96 63.53
N GLN A 35 18.85 -15.28 63.39
CA GLN A 35 18.83 -15.95 62.08
C GLN A 35 17.59 -15.56 61.26
N ASN A 36 16.39 -15.65 61.84
CA ASN A 36 15.15 -15.26 61.17
C ASN A 36 15.17 -13.77 60.76
N ARG A 37 15.79 -12.92 61.58
CA ARG A 37 15.97 -11.50 61.24
C ARG A 37 16.91 -11.31 60.04
N LYS A 38 17.98 -12.09 59.94
CA LYS A 38 18.89 -12.06 58.79
C LYS A 38 18.18 -12.55 57.52
N GLU A 39 17.34 -13.57 57.62
CA GLU A 39 16.52 -14.07 56.51
C GLU A 39 15.52 -13.00 56.04
N TYR A 40 14.83 -12.34 56.97
CA TYR A 40 13.97 -11.18 56.67
C TYR A 40 14.74 -10.07 55.94
N GLU A 41 15.90 -9.65 56.46
CA GLU A 41 16.71 -8.59 55.83
C GLU A 41 17.23 -9.00 54.44
N THR A 42 17.55 -10.27 54.25
CA THR A 42 17.93 -10.83 52.93
C THR A 42 16.75 -10.80 51.95
N ALA A 43 15.56 -11.24 52.38
CA ALA A 43 14.35 -11.21 51.57
C ALA A 43 13.96 -9.77 51.18
N LEU A 44 14.13 -8.82 52.10
CA LEU A 44 13.84 -7.39 51.87
C LEU A 44 14.81 -6.76 50.87
N ASN A 45 16.11 -7.06 50.99
CA ASN A 45 17.10 -6.61 50.01
C ASN A 45 16.80 -7.19 48.62
N HIS A 46 16.42 -8.46 48.55
CA HIS A 46 16.03 -9.08 47.28
C HIS A 46 14.79 -8.42 46.67
N ALA A 47 13.77 -8.11 47.48
CA ALA A 47 12.57 -7.38 47.05
C ALA A 47 12.90 -6.01 46.47
N THR A 48 13.84 -5.31 47.09
CA THR A 48 14.31 -3.99 46.64
C THR A 48 14.97 -4.08 45.26
N ILE A 49 15.87 -5.05 45.07
CA ILE A 49 16.55 -5.30 43.79
C ILE A 49 15.54 -5.68 42.70
N LEU A 50 14.60 -6.60 43.00
CA LEU A 50 13.60 -7.05 42.04
C LEU A 50 12.62 -5.93 41.64
N THR A 51 12.22 -5.09 42.59
CA THR A 51 11.35 -3.94 42.30
C THR A 51 12.06 -2.94 41.39
N ALA A 52 13.34 -2.65 41.64
CA ALA A 52 14.14 -1.79 40.76
C ALA A 52 14.26 -2.38 39.34
N ARG A 53 14.53 -3.69 39.24
CA ARG A 53 14.55 -4.39 37.95
C ARG A 53 13.20 -4.34 37.22
N LEU A 54 12.09 -4.60 37.92
CA LEU A 54 10.75 -4.54 37.34
C LEU A 54 10.45 -3.15 36.75
N LYS A 55 10.83 -2.09 37.47
CA LYS A 55 10.68 -0.70 36.99
C LYS A 55 11.51 -0.46 35.72
N GLN A 56 12.78 -0.85 35.74
CA GLN A 56 13.67 -0.71 34.59
C GLN A 56 13.17 -1.51 33.37
N ASP A 57 12.75 -2.76 33.56
CA ASP A 57 12.20 -3.61 32.50
C ASP A 57 10.93 -2.96 31.91
N THR A 58 10.05 -2.42 32.76
CA THR A 58 8.84 -1.70 32.34
C THR A 58 9.15 -0.50 31.46
N GLU A 59 10.11 0.34 31.88
CA GLU A 59 10.54 1.53 31.12
C GLU A 59 11.15 1.15 29.76
N ASN A 60 12.01 0.13 29.73
CA ASN A 60 12.70 -0.32 28.52
C ASN A 60 11.75 -0.83 27.42
N ILE A 61 10.62 -1.42 27.81
CA ILE A 61 9.70 -2.06 26.87
C ILE A 61 8.40 -1.28 26.65
N GLN A 62 8.24 -0.10 27.26
CA GLN A 62 7.02 0.70 27.15
C GLN A 62 6.67 1.05 25.70
N ASN A 63 7.66 1.36 24.86
CA ASN A 63 7.42 1.66 23.44
C ASN A 63 6.84 0.47 22.65
N LYS A 64 7.01 -0.77 23.14
CA LYS A 64 6.44 -1.96 22.48
C LYS A 64 4.92 -2.06 22.64
N THR A 65 4.30 -1.28 23.52
CA THR A 65 2.83 -1.29 23.68
C THR A 65 2.09 -0.35 22.72
N ILE A 66 2.84 0.48 21.98
CA ILE A 66 2.25 1.46 21.06
C ILE A 66 1.63 0.72 19.86
N VAL A 67 0.30 0.79 19.75
CA VAL A 67 -0.44 0.27 18.60
C VAL A 67 -0.21 1.19 17.40
N THR A 68 0.08 0.59 16.24
CA THR A 68 0.27 1.30 14.98
C THR A 68 -0.90 1.05 14.02
N ARG A 69 -1.05 1.90 13.00
CA ARG A 69 -2.09 1.73 11.98
C ARG A 69 -1.89 0.45 11.15
N ASP A 70 -0.64 0.05 11.00
CA ASP A 70 -0.26 -1.11 10.19
C ASP A 70 -0.31 -2.40 11.03
N ASP A 71 -0.56 -2.34 12.35
CA ASP A 71 -0.67 -3.55 13.16
C ASP A 71 -1.86 -4.41 12.72
N ASP A 72 -1.59 -5.68 12.45
CA ASP A 72 -2.63 -6.69 12.30
C ASP A 72 -3.28 -7.04 13.65
N ASN A 73 -4.34 -7.86 13.61
CA ASN A 73 -5.07 -8.20 14.81
C ASN A 73 -4.21 -8.95 15.84
N ALA A 74 -3.29 -9.83 15.39
CA ALA A 74 -2.42 -10.58 16.28
C ALA A 74 -1.40 -9.66 16.98
N THR A 75 -0.77 -8.74 16.23
CA THR A 75 0.15 -7.75 16.77
C THR A 75 -0.55 -6.86 17.79
N ARG A 76 -1.74 -6.35 17.46
CA ARG A 76 -2.54 -5.53 18.39
C ARG A 76 -2.85 -6.26 19.69
N ILE A 77 -3.33 -7.50 19.61
CA ILE A 77 -3.61 -8.32 20.81
C ILE A 77 -2.35 -8.53 21.65
N ALA A 78 -1.21 -8.81 21.02
CA ALA A 78 0.05 -9.00 21.74
C ALA A 78 0.49 -7.71 22.48
N ARG A 79 0.35 -6.53 21.84
CA ARG A 79 0.66 -5.24 22.47
C ARG A 79 -0.28 -4.89 23.61
N GLU A 80 -1.58 -5.15 23.45
CA GLU A 80 -2.59 -4.95 24.50
C GLU A 80 -2.32 -5.87 25.70
N ALA A 81 -1.94 -7.13 25.45
CA ALA A 81 -1.52 -8.05 26.50
C ALA A 81 -0.29 -7.53 27.24
N LEU A 82 0.70 -6.97 26.52
CA LEU A 82 1.89 -6.37 27.13
C LEU A 82 1.53 -5.16 27.99
N GLN A 83 0.66 -4.28 27.48
CA GLN A 83 0.16 -3.12 28.21
C GLN A 83 -0.56 -3.53 29.51
N SER A 84 -1.31 -4.63 29.48
CA SER A 84 -1.95 -5.19 30.67
C SER A 84 -0.91 -5.62 31.72
N GLN A 85 0.16 -6.31 31.31
CA GLN A 85 1.25 -6.71 32.22
C GLN A 85 1.99 -5.51 32.80
N LEU A 86 2.27 -4.48 31.99
CA LEU A 86 2.90 -3.25 32.47
C LEU A 86 2.00 -2.51 33.47
N THR A 87 0.69 -2.48 33.22
CA THR A 87 -0.28 -1.88 34.16
C THR A 87 -0.26 -2.62 35.49
N GLU A 88 -0.19 -3.95 35.49
CA GLU A 88 -0.08 -4.73 36.72
C GLU A 88 1.25 -4.48 37.45
N ALA A 89 2.35 -4.31 36.71
CA ALA A 89 3.65 -3.97 37.28
C ALA A 89 3.65 -2.63 38.04
N THR A 90 2.89 -1.63 37.58
CA THR A 90 2.78 -0.34 38.28
C THR A 90 2.13 -0.43 39.67
N LYS A 91 1.41 -1.52 39.96
CA LYS A 91 0.78 -1.77 41.26
C LYS A 91 1.76 -2.35 42.28
N ILE A 92 2.96 -2.75 41.86
CA ILE A 92 4.01 -3.22 42.77
C ILE A 92 4.66 -2.02 43.45
N HIS A 93 4.69 -2.06 44.78
CA HIS A 93 5.36 -1.07 45.61
C HIS A 93 6.59 -1.69 46.28
N MET A 94 7.62 -0.88 46.47
CA MET A 94 8.84 -1.29 47.17
C MET A 94 8.50 -1.69 48.61
N SER A 95 8.93 -2.89 49.01
CA SER A 95 8.78 -3.36 50.39
C SER A 95 9.51 -2.43 51.35
N GLN A 96 8.83 -1.97 52.40
CA GLN A 96 9.41 -1.11 53.41
C GLN A 96 9.94 -1.95 54.57
N LYS A 97 11.03 -1.51 55.20
CA LYS A 97 11.57 -2.16 56.38
C LYS A 97 10.60 -1.97 57.55
N GLU A 98 10.05 -3.07 58.05
CA GLU A 98 9.23 -3.12 59.24
C GLU A 98 10.06 -3.54 60.47
N LYS A 99 9.62 -3.13 61.66
CA LYS A 99 10.31 -3.48 62.90
C LYS A 99 10.07 -4.97 63.21
N ALA A 100 11.07 -5.81 62.94
CA ALA A 100 11.04 -7.22 63.27
C ALA A 100 11.16 -7.45 64.80
N THR A 101 10.24 -8.23 65.34
CA THR A 101 10.23 -8.71 66.73
C THR A 101 10.24 -10.23 66.74
N VAL A 102 10.50 -10.85 67.89
CA VAL A 102 10.50 -12.32 68.04
C VAL A 102 9.16 -12.93 67.59
N PHE A 103 8.05 -12.20 67.70
CA PHE A 103 6.72 -12.66 67.31
C PHE A 103 6.36 -12.35 65.85
N THR A 104 7.05 -11.40 65.20
CA THR A 104 6.65 -10.90 63.87
C THR A 104 7.62 -11.25 62.75
N VAL A 105 8.87 -11.60 63.08
CA VAL A 105 9.93 -11.79 62.08
C VAL A 105 9.61 -12.89 61.05
N SER A 106 8.97 -13.99 61.47
CA SER A 106 8.56 -15.05 60.54
C SER A 106 7.50 -14.55 59.56
N SER A 107 6.40 -13.94 60.04
CA SER A 107 5.33 -13.49 59.14
C SER A 107 5.76 -12.34 58.22
N LEU A 108 6.68 -11.49 58.67
CA LEU A 108 7.30 -10.46 57.83
C LEU A 108 8.17 -11.09 56.73
N THR A 109 8.91 -12.15 57.06
CA THR A 109 9.70 -12.91 56.08
C THR A 109 8.78 -13.54 55.05
N ASP A 110 7.73 -14.23 55.47
CA ASP A 110 6.77 -14.91 54.58
C ASP A 110 6.10 -13.91 53.62
N LYS A 111 5.60 -12.77 54.13
CA LYS A 111 5.04 -11.70 53.29
C LYS A 111 6.03 -11.16 52.28
N THR A 112 7.29 -11.00 52.68
CA THR A 112 8.35 -10.49 51.80
C THR A 112 8.70 -11.52 50.72
N VAL A 113 8.76 -12.80 51.06
CA VAL A 113 8.96 -13.90 50.12
C VAL A 113 7.80 -14.02 49.13
N GLU A 114 6.56 -13.90 49.59
CA GLU A 114 5.38 -13.87 48.72
C GLU A 114 5.43 -12.70 47.72
N SER A 115 5.80 -11.51 48.20
CA SER A 115 6.03 -10.34 47.35
C SER A 115 7.12 -10.60 46.31
N ASN A 116 8.27 -11.17 46.72
CA ASN A 116 9.35 -11.56 45.80
C ASN A 116 8.87 -12.51 44.71
N ASN A 117 8.08 -13.52 45.07
CA ASN A 117 7.54 -14.48 44.11
C ASN A 117 6.60 -13.82 43.10
N ARG A 118 5.75 -12.88 43.56
CA ARG A 118 4.88 -12.10 42.67
C ARG A 118 5.68 -11.21 41.72
N ILE A 119 6.70 -10.51 42.21
CA ILE A 119 7.57 -9.66 41.37
C ILE A 119 8.30 -10.49 40.33
N HIS A 120 8.89 -11.62 40.73
CA HIS A 120 9.53 -12.55 39.81
C HIS A 120 8.57 -13.07 38.73
N SER A 121 7.35 -13.43 39.12
CA SER A 121 6.32 -13.90 38.18
C SER A 121 5.98 -12.81 37.15
N LEU A 122 5.81 -11.56 37.60
CA LEU A 122 5.54 -10.42 36.72
C LEU A 122 6.70 -10.13 35.76
N ILE A 123 7.96 -10.12 36.23
CA ILE A 123 9.13 -9.95 35.37
C ILE A 123 9.15 -11.01 34.25
N ARG A 124 8.91 -12.29 34.59
CA ARG A 124 8.84 -13.37 33.60
C ARG A 124 7.66 -13.23 32.65
N SER A 125 6.52 -12.77 33.15
CA SER A 125 5.32 -12.53 32.34
C SER A 125 5.56 -11.41 31.32
N ILE A 126 6.15 -10.30 31.76
CA ILE A 126 6.52 -9.17 30.91
C ILE A 126 7.51 -9.61 29.83
N ASP A 127 8.58 -10.31 30.18
CA ASP A 127 9.58 -10.80 29.20
C ASP A 127 8.94 -11.71 28.15
N ARG A 128 8.08 -12.66 28.55
CA ARG A 128 7.37 -13.54 27.61
C ARG A 128 6.45 -12.76 26.68
N THR A 129 5.65 -11.83 27.22
CA THR A 129 4.71 -11.07 26.41
C THR A 129 5.43 -10.08 25.48
N ALA A 130 6.56 -9.50 25.91
CA ALA A 130 7.40 -8.67 25.05
C ALA A 130 7.96 -9.47 23.86
N LYS A 131 8.43 -10.71 24.09
CA LYS A 131 8.85 -11.63 23.02
C LYS A 131 7.70 -12.01 22.09
N SER A 132 6.49 -12.16 22.65
CA SER A 132 5.29 -12.41 21.85
C SER A 132 4.96 -11.23 20.92
N VAL A 133 5.15 -9.99 21.38
CA VAL A 133 5.01 -8.80 20.52
C VAL A 133 6.03 -8.83 19.39
N ASP A 134 7.29 -9.11 19.68
CA ASP A 134 8.34 -9.20 18.65
C ASP A 134 8.05 -10.29 17.62
N THR A 135 7.54 -11.43 18.07
CA THR A 135 7.13 -12.54 17.21
C THR A 135 5.95 -12.13 16.33
N ALA A 136 4.93 -11.49 16.89
CA ALA A 136 3.76 -11.04 16.13
C ALA A 136 4.13 -10.02 15.04
N ILE A 137 4.98 -9.04 15.37
CA ILE A 137 5.49 -8.06 14.41
C ILE A 137 6.27 -8.75 13.28
N ALA A 138 7.15 -9.70 13.62
CA ALA A 138 7.93 -10.42 12.63
C ALA A 138 7.05 -11.26 11.70
N SER A 139 6.07 -11.98 12.25
CA SER A 139 5.09 -12.76 11.49
C SER A 139 4.26 -11.89 10.57
N HIS A 140 3.72 -10.78 11.09
CA HIS A 140 2.93 -9.85 10.29
C HIS A 140 3.73 -9.30 9.09
N LYS A 141 4.99 -8.88 9.33
CA LYS A 141 5.88 -8.42 8.25
C LYS A 141 6.15 -9.50 7.21
N LEU A 142 6.30 -10.74 7.63
CA LEU A 142 6.51 -11.87 6.73
C LEU A 142 5.26 -12.12 5.87
N ASP A 143 4.08 -12.08 6.47
CA ASP A 143 2.82 -12.29 5.77
C ASP A 143 2.53 -11.17 4.75
N ASP A 144 2.79 -9.92 5.11
CA ASP A 144 2.71 -8.79 4.17
C ASP A 144 3.65 -8.97 2.98
N MET A 145 4.86 -9.45 3.22
CA MET A 145 5.83 -9.72 2.15
C MET A 145 5.40 -10.90 1.27
N ARG A 146 4.82 -11.94 1.85
CA ARG A 146 4.24 -13.06 1.08
C ARG A 146 3.10 -12.60 0.20
N LYS A 147 2.22 -11.74 0.73
CA LYS A 147 1.12 -11.15 -0.03
C LYS A 147 1.64 -10.30 -1.18
N LYS A 148 2.62 -9.43 -0.93
CA LYS A 148 3.25 -8.61 -1.98
C LYS A 148 3.91 -9.47 -3.06
N LEU A 149 4.62 -10.53 -2.66
CA LEU A 149 5.21 -11.47 -3.62
C LEU A 149 4.13 -12.17 -4.45
N ALA A 150 3.04 -12.64 -3.84
CA ALA A 150 1.93 -13.26 -4.55
C ALA A 150 1.28 -12.31 -5.58
N ASP A 151 0.98 -11.07 -5.18
CA ASP A 151 0.42 -10.05 -6.07
C ASP A 151 1.35 -9.78 -7.28
N MET A 152 2.66 -9.75 -7.04
CA MET A 152 3.66 -9.56 -8.09
C MET A 152 3.80 -10.77 -9.00
N VAL A 153 3.72 -11.98 -8.47
CA VAL A 153 3.69 -13.22 -9.26
C VAL A 153 2.47 -13.24 -10.18
N ASP A 154 1.29 -12.87 -9.66
CA ASP A 154 0.06 -12.82 -10.44
C ASP A 154 0.12 -11.74 -11.53
N LYS A 155 0.64 -10.55 -11.21
CA LYS A 155 0.91 -9.50 -12.19
C LYS A 155 1.89 -9.98 -13.27
N GLY A 156 2.98 -10.64 -12.87
CA GLY A 156 3.99 -11.19 -13.76
C GLY A 156 3.45 -12.23 -14.72
N LYS A 157 2.63 -13.18 -14.23
CA LYS A 157 1.96 -14.18 -15.08
C LYS A 157 1.07 -13.54 -16.15
N ARG A 158 0.27 -12.53 -15.77
CA ARG A 158 -0.60 -11.81 -16.73
C ARG A 158 0.21 -11.09 -17.81
N ILE A 159 1.32 -10.46 -17.45
CA ILE A 159 2.22 -9.80 -18.40
C ILE A 159 2.90 -10.83 -19.31
N LEU A 160 3.37 -11.95 -18.75
CA LEU A 160 3.97 -13.04 -19.52
C LEU A 160 3.00 -13.55 -20.59
N GLU A 161 1.74 -13.81 -20.22
CA GLU A 161 0.69 -14.24 -21.14
C GLU A 161 0.37 -13.18 -22.21
N SER A 162 0.21 -11.92 -21.79
CA SER A 162 -0.12 -10.81 -22.71
C SER A 162 1.02 -10.48 -23.68
N SER A 163 2.27 -10.70 -23.27
CA SER A 163 3.47 -10.43 -24.05
C SER A 163 3.75 -11.48 -25.12
N ASN A 164 3.11 -12.66 -25.04
CA ASN A 164 3.36 -13.77 -25.96
C ASN A 164 3.06 -13.37 -27.41
N GLY A 165 4.08 -13.39 -28.26
CA GLY A 165 3.97 -12.96 -29.66
C GLY A 165 3.80 -11.45 -29.85
N ASN A 166 3.90 -10.66 -28.78
CA ASN A 166 3.74 -9.20 -28.74
C ASN A 166 5.03 -8.46 -28.33
N VAL A 167 6.17 -9.15 -28.29
CA VAL A 167 7.51 -8.57 -28.09
C VAL A 167 8.46 -9.03 -29.20
N ASP A 168 9.53 -8.29 -29.46
CA ASP A 168 10.49 -8.66 -30.53
C ASP A 168 11.69 -9.46 -30.03
N ASP A 169 12.11 -9.20 -28.79
CA ASP A 169 13.16 -9.92 -28.09
C ASP A 169 12.55 -10.62 -26.87
N GLU A 170 12.73 -11.94 -26.81
CA GLU A 170 12.18 -12.77 -25.75
C GLU A 170 13.04 -12.82 -24.50
N ASN A 171 14.25 -12.26 -24.52
CA ASN A 171 15.21 -12.32 -23.41
C ASN A 171 14.65 -11.79 -22.07
N ASN A 172 13.90 -10.68 -22.07
CA ASN A 172 13.27 -10.17 -20.85
C ASN A 172 12.09 -11.03 -20.40
N ARG A 173 11.35 -11.60 -21.36
CA ARG A 173 10.21 -12.50 -21.10
C ARG A 173 10.69 -13.82 -20.50
N ASP A 174 11.78 -14.38 -21.01
CA ASP A 174 12.38 -15.62 -20.52
C ASP A 174 12.93 -15.43 -19.08
N LYS A 175 13.61 -14.31 -18.81
CA LYS A 175 14.04 -13.96 -17.43
C LYS A 175 12.87 -13.78 -16.48
N LEU A 176 11.77 -13.17 -16.93
CA LEU A 176 10.55 -13.05 -16.14
C LEU A 176 9.97 -14.43 -15.82
N SER A 177 9.92 -15.33 -16.81
CA SER A 177 9.46 -16.71 -16.63
C SER A 177 10.31 -17.46 -15.58
N ASP A 178 11.63 -17.42 -15.71
CA ASP A 178 12.56 -18.06 -14.78
C ASP A 178 12.40 -17.55 -13.35
N LEU A 179 12.20 -16.23 -13.18
CA LEU A 179 12.02 -15.64 -11.86
C LEU A 179 10.65 -15.97 -11.26
N LEU A 180 9.60 -16.05 -12.07
CA LEU A 180 8.27 -16.48 -11.64
C LEU A 180 8.25 -17.93 -11.16
N GLU A 181 9.04 -18.81 -11.80
CA GLU A 181 9.17 -20.20 -11.36
C GLU A 181 9.85 -20.28 -9.99
N LYS A 182 10.94 -19.53 -9.78
CA LYS A 182 11.64 -19.44 -8.49
C LYS A 182 10.80 -18.79 -7.40
N ALA A 183 9.96 -17.81 -7.76
CA ALA A 183 9.11 -17.10 -6.83
C ALA A 183 8.13 -18.02 -6.07
N LYS A 184 7.80 -19.18 -6.65
CA LYS A 184 6.96 -20.20 -6.00
C LYS A 184 7.62 -20.77 -4.74
N ASP A 185 8.90 -21.10 -4.82
CA ASP A 185 9.67 -21.64 -3.68
C ASP A 185 9.93 -20.56 -2.61
N LEU A 186 10.03 -19.30 -3.04
CA LEU A 186 10.22 -18.15 -2.16
C LEU A 186 8.99 -17.83 -1.30
N MET A 187 7.78 -18.21 -1.69
CA MET A 187 6.58 -18.04 -0.86
C MET A 187 6.66 -18.82 0.46
N GLU A 188 7.42 -19.90 0.47
CA GLU A 188 7.64 -20.74 1.67
C GLU A 188 8.81 -20.23 2.53
N SER A 189 9.59 -19.27 2.04
CA SER A 189 10.72 -18.69 2.77
C SER A 189 10.29 -17.96 4.03
N THR A 190 11.20 -17.91 5.01
CA THR A 190 11.11 -17.05 6.21
C THR A 190 12.06 -15.86 6.14
N ASP A 191 12.88 -15.76 5.10
CA ASP A 191 13.84 -14.66 4.92
C ASP A 191 13.22 -13.49 4.15
N VAL A 192 12.68 -12.54 4.93
CA VAL A 192 12.09 -11.30 4.43
C VAL A 192 13.04 -10.49 3.54
N LYS A 193 14.37 -10.53 3.78
CA LYS A 193 15.31 -9.75 2.97
C LYS A 193 15.43 -10.33 1.56
N THR A 194 15.57 -11.65 1.47
CA THR A 194 15.62 -12.37 0.18
C THR A 194 14.33 -12.13 -0.60
N MET A 195 13.16 -12.31 0.04
CA MET A 195 11.87 -12.03 -0.60
C MET A 195 11.76 -10.59 -1.13
N SER A 196 12.29 -9.60 -0.42
CA SER A 196 12.26 -8.20 -0.85
C SER A 196 13.10 -7.93 -2.08
N VAL A 197 14.24 -8.62 -2.24
CA VAL A 197 15.09 -8.49 -3.44
C VAL A 197 14.35 -9.04 -4.65
N ASP A 198 13.74 -10.22 -4.52
CA ASP A 198 13.04 -10.87 -5.63
C ASP A 198 11.77 -10.13 -6.04
N VAL A 199 11.02 -9.57 -5.08
CA VAL A 199 9.90 -8.66 -5.38
C VAL A 199 10.35 -7.46 -6.22
N SER A 200 11.51 -6.87 -5.90
CA SER A 200 12.03 -5.75 -6.68
C SER A 200 12.48 -6.16 -8.07
N GLU A 201 13.05 -7.35 -8.23
CA GLU A 201 13.51 -7.83 -9.53
C GLU A 201 12.35 -8.26 -10.42
N LEU A 202 11.31 -8.88 -9.85
CA LEU A 202 10.03 -9.15 -10.54
C LEU A 202 9.42 -7.85 -11.07
N ASP A 203 9.35 -6.79 -10.26
CA ASP A 203 8.79 -5.51 -10.69
C ASP A 203 9.57 -4.89 -11.87
N LYS A 204 10.90 -4.92 -11.82
CA LYS A 204 11.73 -4.44 -12.93
C LYS A 204 11.50 -5.23 -14.20
N LEU A 205 11.47 -6.56 -14.14
CA LEU A 205 11.28 -7.41 -15.31
C LEU A 205 9.86 -7.26 -15.90
N ILE A 206 8.85 -7.15 -15.04
CA ILE A 206 7.47 -6.84 -15.46
C ILE A 206 7.41 -5.54 -16.24
N ASN A 207 8.05 -4.48 -15.74
CA ASN A 207 8.07 -3.18 -16.41
C ASN A 207 8.84 -3.26 -17.73
N LYS A 208 9.99 -3.95 -17.79
CA LYS A 208 10.75 -4.14 -19.03
C LYS A 208 9.96 -4.89 -20.11
N VAL A 209 9.30 -6.00 -19.76
CA VAL A 209 8.48 -6.73 -20.73
C VAL A 209 7.30 -5.87 -21.21
N SER A 210 6.72 -5.07 -20.32
CA SER A 210 5.67 -4.11 -20.71
C SER A 210 6.21 -3.03 -21.67
N ASP A 211 7.41 -2.52 -21.42
CA ASP A 211 8.08 -1.57 -22.31
C ASP A 211 8.41 -2.19 -23.67
N ASP A 212 8.84 -3.44 -23.71
CA ASP A 212 9.12 -4.18 -24.95
C ASP A 212 7.84 -4.35 -25.80
N MET A 213 6.70 -4.66 -25.16
CA MET A 213 5.39 -4.71 -25.83
C MET A 213 5.01 -3.36 -26.42
N ASN A 214 5.18 -2.28 -25.65
CA ASN A 214 4.88 -0.92 -26.10
C ASN A 214 5.80 -0.48 -27.25
N ALA A 215 7.08 -0.86 -27.21
CA ALA A 215 8.05 -0.58 -28.26
C ALA A 215 7.66 -1.29 -29.57
N ARG A 216 7.33 -2.58 -29.50
CA ARG A 216 6.86 -3.34 -30.67
C ARG A 216 5.58 -2.74 -31.25
N GLN A 217 4.60 -2.45 -30.39
CA GLN A 217 3.33 -1.86 -30.83
C GLN A 217 3.54 -0.50 -31.51
N SER A 218 4.42 0.33 -30.96
CA SER A 218 4.80 1.61 -31.55
C SER A 218 5.44 1.44 -32.92
N ARG A 219 6.34 0.47 -33.09
CA ARG A 219 6.98 0.18 -34.38
C ARG A 219 5.98 -0.33 -35.42
N ILE A 220 5.11 -1.29 -35.07
CA ILE A 220 4.04 -1.76 -35.95
C ILE A 220 3.15 -0.59 -36.41
N GLY A 221 2.85 0.34 -35.50
CA GLY A 221 2.13 1.57 -35.81
C GLY A 221 2.85 2.45 -36.84
N GLN A 222 4.16 2.65 -36.69
CA GLN A 222 4.98 3.41 -37.65
C GLN A 222 5.09 2.71 -39.01
N GLU A 223 5.32 1.40 -39.03
CA GLU A 223 5.38 0.59 -40.26
C GLU A 223 4.05 0.64 -41.03
N ARG A 224 2.92 0.55 -40.33
CA ARG A 224 1.59 0.73 -40.94
C ARG A 224 1.43 2.11 -41.56
N GLN A 225 1.85 3.18 -40.87
CA GLN A 225 1.80 4.54 -41.41
C GLN A 225 2.66 4.69 -42.69
N GLN A 226 3.86 4.11 -42.71
CA GLN A 226 4.73 4.13 -43.89
C GLN A 226 4.13 3.34 -45.06
N SER A 227 3.49 2.19 -44.78
CA SER A 227 2.84 1.37 -45.83
C SER A 227 1.64 2.08 -46.49
N VAL A 228 0.85 2.84 -45.72
CA VAL A 228 -0.27 3.63 -46.25
C VAL A 228 0.23 4.78 -47.13
N VAL A 229 1.33 5.45 -46.72
CA VAL A 229 1.97 6.50 -47.53
C VAL A 229 2.53 5.90 -48.82
N ALA A 230 3.23 4.76 -48.77
CA ALA A 230 3.75 4.09 -49.96
C ALA A 230 2.64 3.67 -50.94
N ALA A 231 1.52 3.12 -50.44
CA ALA A 231 0.37 2.74 -51.26
C ALA A 231 -0.29 3.94 -51.96
N SER A 232 -0.29 5.12 -51.32
CA SER A 232 -0.83 6.35 -51.90
C SER A 232 0.00 6.90 -53.07
N TYR A 233 1.30 6.61 -53.14
CA TYR A 233 2.16 6.98 -54.28
C TYR A 233 2.05 6.02 -55.48
N SER A 234 1.66 4.76 -55.25
CA SER A 234 1.49 3.77 -56.33
C SER A 234 0.16 3.85 -57.09
N GLN A 235 -0.83 4.62 -56.61
CA GLN A 235 -2.08 4.85 -57.37
C GLN A 235 -2.07 6.11 -58.25
N ALA A 236 -1.00 6.90 -58.23
CA ALA A 236 -0.91 8.16 -58.98
C ALA A 236 -0.36 8.02 -60.42
N SER A 237 -0.21 6.81 -60.95
CA SER A 237 0.44 6.59 -62.26
C SER A 237 -0.44 5.96 -63.36
N ASP A 238 -1.77 6.02 -63.26
CA ASP A 238 -2.66 5.60 -64.35
C ASP A 238 -3.84 6.56 -64.54
N THR A 239 -3.58 7.71 -65.15
CA THR A 239 -4.60 8.42 -65.96
C THR A 239 -3.92 9.06 -67.15
N THR A 240 -3.97 8.36 -68.28
CA THR A 240 -3.57 8.86 -69.59
C THR A 240 -4.76 9.55 -70.25
N ASN A 241 -4.46 10.68 -70.90
CA ASN A 241 -5.16 11.29 -72.06
C ASN A 241 -6.28 12.32 -71.85
N GLY A 242 -6.08 13.53 -72.40
CA GLY A 242 -7.15 14.49 -72.68
C GLY A 242 -6.71 15.97 -72.72
N ASN A 243 -6.19 16.41 -73.86
CA ASN A 243 -5.81 17.80 -74.19
C ASN A 243 -6.90 18.86 -73.96
N TYR A 244 -6.53 20.05 -73.43
CA TYR A 244 -6.82 21.38 -74.04
C TYR A 244 -5.92 22.47 -73.41
N ALA A 245 -5.62 23.49 -74.21
CA ALA A 245 -4.44 24.35 -74.11
C ALA A 245 -4.62 25.71 -73.39
N THR A 246 -3.48 26.25 -72.92
CA THR A 246 -3.07 27.67 -72.70
C THR A 246 -3.83 28.51 -71.64
N THR A 247 -3.19 29.15 -70.64
CA THR A 247 -2.34 30.36 -70.78
C THR A 247 -1.49 30.68 -69.51
N ARG A 248 -0.17 30.85 -69.71
CA ARG A 248 0.85 31.76 -69.11
C ARG A 248 0.70 32.33 -67.66
N SER A 249 1.62 31.87 -66.80
CA SER A 249 2.49 32.56 -65.79
C SER A 249 2.01 33.82 -65.02
N ASN A 250 2.06 33.83 -63.68
CA ASN A 250 3.23 34.26 -62.86
C ASN A 250 2.97 34.28 -61.33
N TYR A 251 4.02 33.98 -60.56
CA TYR A 251 4.32 34.36 -59.15
C TYR A 251 3.43 33.89 -57.97
N GLY A 252 3.94 32.87 -57.26
CA GLY A 252 4.29 32.96 -55.84
C GLY A 252 3.17 33.07 -54.81
N SER A 253 2.75 31.94 -54.25
CA SER A 253 2.33 31.88 -52.84
C SER A 253 2.51 30.47 -52.31
N TYR A 254 3.30 30.37 -51.23
CA TYR A 254 3.51 29.16 -50.45
C TYR A 254 2.14 28.74 -49.87
N THR A 255 1.49 27.77 -50.52
CA THR A 255 0.29 27.13 -49.99
C THR A 255 0.75 26.07 -48.99
N PRO A 256 0.35 26.14 -47.70
CA PRO A 256 0.61 25.05 -46.78
C PRO A 256 -0.04 23.81 -47.36
N ILE A 257 0.77 22.76 -47.55
CA ILE A 257 0.33 21.45 -48.03
C ILE A 257 -0.87 21.03 -47.18
N GLN A 258 -2.05 21.06 -47.79
CA GLN A 258 -3.29 20.56 -47.21
C GLN A 258 -3.06 19.07 -46.95
N SER A 259 -2.77 18.72 -45.69
CA SER A 259 -2.75 17.33 -45.25
C SER A 259 -4.12 16.75 -45.56
N THR A 260 -4.18 15.74 -46.42
CA THR A 260 -5.39 14.93 -46.58
C THR A 260 -5.88 14.53 -45.19
N PRO A 261 -7.15 14.81 -44.82
CA PRO A 261 -7.63 14.56 -43.48
C PRO A 261 -7.40 13.11 -43.07
N ARG A 262 -6.78 12.88 -41.91
CA ARG A 262 -6.57 11.53 -41.37
C ARG A 262 -7.94 10.89 -41.13
N GLY A 263 -8.17 9.70 -41.68
CA GLY A 263 -9.42 8.95 -41.54
C GLY A 263 -9.42 8.02 -40.33
N TYR A 264 -10.48 8.08 -39.55
CA TYR A 264 -10.75 7.27 -38.38
C TYR A 264 -12.12 6.61 -38.50
N TYR A 265 -12.23 5.40 -37.96
CA TYR A 265 -13.47 4.65 -37.90
C TYR A 265 -13.67 4.14 -36.48
N SER A 266 -14.89 4.25 -35.96
CA SER A 266 -15.22 3.61 -34.71
C SER A 266 -15.31 2.09 -34.92
N SER A 267 -14.62 1.37 -34.05
CA SER A 267 -14.66 -0.09 -33.99
C SER A 267 -15.98 -0.60 -33.39
N MET A 268 -16.67 0.25 -32.64
CA MET A 268 -17.95 -0.03 -31.99
C MET A 268 -18.70 1.28 -31.69
N SER A 269 -20.03 1.20 -31.60
CA SER A 269 -20.90 2.30 -31.15
C SER A 269 -21.73 1.86 -29.95
N CYS A 270 -21.85 2.74 -28.97
CA CYS A 270 -22.36 2.48 -27.63
C CYS A 270 -23.36 3.56 -27.22
N ASN A 271 -24.50 3.18 -26.63
CA ASN A 271 -25.46 4.14 -26.10
C ASN A 271 -25.35 4.21 -24.56
N LEU A 272 -24.98 5.38 -24.04
CA LEU A 272 -24.77 5.61 -22.61
C LEU A 272 -26.07 5.56 -21.78
N THR A 273 -27.24 5.51 -22.43
CA THR A 273 -28.53 5.39 -21.73
C THR A 273 -28.93 3.95 -21.38
N SER A 274 -28.25 2.92 -21.88
CA SER A 274 -28.73 1.53 -21.73
C SER A 274 -27.72 0.44 -21.36
N ALA A 275 -26.40 0.66 -21.34
CA ALA A 275 -25.44 -0.28 -20.73
C ALA A 275 -24.02 0.32 -20.60
N ALA A 276 -23.66 0.84 -19.43
CA ALA A 276 -22.34 1.47 -19.19
C ALA A 276 -21.17 0.44 -19.15
N ASP A 277 -21.43 -0.79 -18.71
CA ASP A 277 -20.37 -1.78 -18.42
C ASP A 277 -19.69 -2.36 -19.67
N HIS A 278 -20.42 -2.51 -20.78
CA HIS A 278 -19.86 -3.05 -22.03
C HIS A 278 -18.99 -2.03 -22.79
N CYS A 279 -19.27 -0.74 -22.61
CA CYS A 279 -18.57 0.32 -23.30
C CYS A 279 -17.20 0.60 -22.67
N GLN A 280 -17.09 0.50 -21.35
CA GLN A 280 -15.81 0.64 -20.65
C GLN A 280 -14.82 -0.45 -21.06
N GLY A 281 -15.24 -1.73 -21.06
CA GLY A 281 -14.36 -2.83 -21.45
C GLY A 281 -13.88 -2.78 -22.91
N ALA A 282 -14.69 -2.23 -23.82
CA ALA A 282 -14.31 -2.06 -25.22
C ALA A 282 -13.40 -0.84 -25.46
N VAL A 283 -13.62 0.24 -24.71
CA VAL A 283 -12.71 1.40 -24.68
C VAL A 283 -11.33 0.95 -24.20
N ASP A 284 -11.26 0.13 -23.16
CA ASP A 284 -10.01 -0.44 -22.60
C ASP A 284 -9.33 -1.47 -23.54
N GLY A 285 -10.07 -2.00 -24.53
CA GLY A 285 -9.59 -2.97 -25.51
C GLY A 285 -8.77 -2.40 -26.68
N GLY A 286 -8.51 -1.09 -26.73
CA GLY A 286 -7.55 -0.49 -27.69
C GLY A 286 -8.14 0.12 -28.98
N GLY A 287 -9.46 0.06 -29.17
CA GLY A 287 -10.16 0.61 -30.35
C GLY A 287 -10.76 2.01 -30.11
N ILE A 288 -11.05 2.75 -31.19
CA ILE A 288 -11.88 3.96 -31.12
C ILE A 288 -13.34 3.53 -30.95
N VAL A 289 -14.00 4.02 -29.93
CA VAL A 289 -15.41 3.74 -29.60
C VAL A 289 -16.21 5.03 -29.71
N ASP A 290 -17.36 4.94 -30.37
CA ASP A 290 -18.34 6.02 -30.46
C ASP A 290 -19.36 5.89 -29.31
N LEU A 291 -19.34 6.82 -28.38
CA LEU A 291 -20.27 6.89 -27.25
C LEU A 291 -21.36 7.92 -27.55
N ASN A 292 -22.55 7.44 -27.88
CA ASN A 292 -23.73 8.28 -28.07
C ASN A 292 -24.41 8.54 -26.72
N TYR A 293 -24.60 9.82 -26.38
CA TYR A 293 -25.27 10.26 -25.14
C TYR A 293 -26.51 11.12 -25.41
N GLY A 294 -27.16 10.93 -26.56
CA GLY A 294 -28.43 11.55 -26.92
C GLY A 294 -28.27 12.85 -27.71
N ASN A 295 -27.64 13.87 -27.12
CA ASN A 295 -27.46 15.19 -27.74
C ASN A 295 -26.06 15.42 -28.31
N GLY A 296 -25.29 14.35 -28.53
CA GLY A 296 -23.90 14.42 -28.99
C GLY A 296 -23.18 13.08 -28.96
N HIS A 297 -21.94 13.09 -29.45
CA HIS A 297 -21.05 11.95 -29.51
C HIS A 297 -19.76 12.20 -28.71
N VAL A 298 -19.24 11.18 -28.03
CA VAL A 298 -17.87 11.16 -27.52
C VAL A 298 -17.10 10.06 -28.23
N TYR A 299 -16.07 10.43 -28.98
CA TYR A 299 -15.12 9.46 -29.55
C TYR A 299 -14.00 9.22 -28.55
N ALA A 300 -13.95 7.99 -28.02
CA ALA A 300 -13.04 7.58 -26.96
C ALA A 300 -12.10 6.47 -27.42
N GLN A 301 -10.87 6.48 -26.91
CA GLN A 301 -9.89 5.41 -27.10
C GLN A 301 -9.05 5.32 -25.83
N HIS A 302 -8.94 4.13 -25.23
CA HIS A 302 -7.91 3.83 -24.23
C HIS A 302 -6.90 2.84 -24.82
N ASN A 303 -5.66 2.95 -24.38
CA ASN A 303 -4.55 2.09 -24.80
C ASN A 303 -3.85 1.44 -23.58
N ASN A 304 -4.60 1.14 -22.51
CA ASN A 304 -4.08 0.69 -21.20
C ASN A 304 -3.14 1.67 -20.46
N THR A 305 -2.92 2.90 -20.96
CA THR A 305 -2.06 3.92 -20.32
C THR A 305 -2.77 5.25 -20.00
N GLY A 306 -4.10 5.31 -20.11
CA GLY A 306 -4.85 6.57 -20.05
C GLY A 306 -4.86 7.26 -21.42
N GLY A 307 -6.07 7.57 -21.90
CA GLY A 307 -6.41 7.90 -23.29
C GLY A 307 -5.82 9.19 -23.87
N ALA A 308 -4.51 9.30 -23.93
CA ALA A 308 -3.87 10.17 -24.90
C ALA A 308 -4.00 9.48 -26.28
N TRP A 309 -4.11 10.24 -27.37
CA TRP A 309 -3.84 9.76 -28.75
C TRP A 309 -5.04 9.32 -29.61
N ILE A 310 -5.93 10.24 -29.96
CA ILE A 310 -6.25 10.35 -31.39
C ILE A 310 -5.08 11.09 -32.07
N ASN A 311 -3.96 10.38 -32.22
CA ASN A 311 -2.80 10.67 -33.06
C ASN A 311 -2.35 12.15 -33.18
N ASN A 312 -2.09 12.84 -32.07
CA ASN A 312 -1.50 14.19 -32.05
C ASN A 312 -2.27 15.26 -32.87
N LEU A 313 -3.60 15.13 -32.99
CA LEU A 313 -4.41 16.15 -33.67
C LEU A 313 -4.33 17.49 -32.91
N GLN A 314 -3.98 18.56 -33.63
CA GLN A 314 -3.84 19.91 -33.08
C GLN A 314 -5.11 20.73 -33.30
N ALA A 315 -5.31 21.74 -32.45
CA ALA A 315 -6.37 22.73 -32.61
C ALA A 315 -6.39 23.28 -34.04
N GLY A 316 -7.57 23.29 -34.66
CA GLY A 316 -7.78 23.78 -36.01
C GLY A 316 -7.53 22.75 -37.13
N GLN A 317 -6.91 21.61 -36.83
CA GLN A 317 -6.76 20.52 -37.81
C GLN A 317 -8.10 19.85 -38.12
N THR A 318 -8.22 19.35 -39.35
CA THR A 318 -9.38 18.57 -39.80
C THR A 318 -9.04 17.08 -39.89
N PHE A 319 -10.03 16.24 -39.60
CA PHE A 319 -9.93 14.80 -39.68
C PHE A 319 -11.27 14.22 -40.12
N ILE A 320 -11.26 12.98 -40.62
CA ILE A 320 -12.48 12.26 -40.98
C ILE A 320 -12.77 11.23 -39.89
N MET A 321 -13.96 11.23 -39.33
CA MET A 321 -14.44 10.23 -38.39
C MET A 321 -15.76 9.65 -38.89
N ASN A 322 -15.84 8.33 -39.05
CA ASN A 322 -17.03 7.64 -39.56
C ASN A 322 -17.57 8.26 -40.87
N GLY A 323 -16.66 8.65 -41.77
CA GLY A 323 -16.99 9.26 -43.06
C GLY A 323 -17.44 10.73 -43.02
N SER A 324 -17.53 11.35 -41.83
CA SER A 324 -17.83 12.77 -41.67
C SER A 324 -16.55 13.56 -41.37
N THR A 325 -16.44 14.80 -41.87
CA THR A 325 -15.27 15.64 -41.60
C THR A 325 -15.51 16.46 -40.34
N TYR A 326 -14.53 16.45 -39.45
CA TYR A 326 -14.51 17.18 -38.20
C TYR A 326 -13.33 18.13 -38.14
N ARG A 327 -13.48 19.23 -37.40
CA ARG A 327 -12.41 20.17 -37.04
C ARG A 327 -12.21 20.17 -35.54
N VAL A 328 -10.96 20.14 -35.10
CA VAL A 328 -10.61 20.23 -33.67
C VAL A 328 -10.80 21.66 -33.18
N ASN A 329 -11.73 21.87 -32.26
CA ASN A 329 -11.93 23.14 -31.59
C ASN A 329 -10.90 23.15 -30.45
N GLY A 330 -9.89 24.03 -30.49
CA GLY A 330 -8.77 24.03 -29.52
C GLY A 330 -9.12 24.23 -28.04
N GLN A 331 -10.39 24.13 -27.65
CA GLN A 331 -10.87 24.21 -26.29
C GLN A 331 -10.79 22.82 -25.64
N SER A 332 -9.81 22.65 -24.75
CA SER A 332 -9.76 21.54 -23.81
C SER A 332 -10.62 21.88 -22.58
N VAL A 333 -11.45 20.95 -22.13
CA VAL A 333 -12.18 21.10 -20.86
C VAL A 333 -11.31 20.53 -19.73
N GLN A 334 -10.73 21.42 -18.92
CA GLN A 334 -9.86 21.06 -17.81
C GLN A 334 -10.70 20.53 -16.63
N GLY A 335 -10.34 19.36 -16.09
CA GLY A 335 -10.99 18.77 -14.90
C GLY A 335 -12.39 18.18 -15.11
N ALA A 336 -12.87 18.10 -16.35
CA ALA A 336 -14.18 17.51 -16.64
C ALA A 336 -14.16 16.00 -16.43
N HIS A 337 -14.86 15.54 -15.40
CA HIS A 337 -15.18 14.13 -15.18
C HIS A 337 -16.34 13.65 -16.06
N TYR A 338 -17.01 14.58 -16.78
CA TYR A 338 -18.20 14.33 -17.60
C TYR A 338 -18.18 15.16 -18.89
N ALA A 339 -18.76 14.62 -19.96
CA ALA A 339 -18.96 15.37 -21.20
C ALA A 339 -20.01 16.49 -21.03
N PRO A 340 -19.85 17.64 -21.72
CA PRO A 340 -20.88 18.69 -21.75
C PRO A 340 -22.21 18.17 -22.33
N GLY A 341 -23.32 18.76 -21.89
CA GLY A 341 -24.68 18.28 -22.18
C GLY A 341 -25.11 18.25 -23.66
N SER A 342 -24.27 18.70 -24.58
CA SER A 342 -24.44 18.58 -26.03
C SER A 342 -23.11 18.71 -26.79
N GLY A 343 -23.12 18.33 -28.08
CA GLY A 343 -22.00 18.51 -29.00
C GLY A 343 -21.11 17.28 -29.16
N ASP A 344 -20.16 17.37 -30.08
CA ASP A 344 -19.25 16.28 -30.38
C ASP A 344 -17.89 16.50 -29.69
N TRP A 345 -17.40 15.46 -29.04
CA TRP A 345 -16.21 15.53 -28.18
C TRP A 345 -15.25 14.38 -28.46
N MET A 346 -13.99 14.64 -28.13
CA MET A 346 -12.92 13.67 -28.19
C MET A 346 -12.29 13.52 -26.81
N GLN A 347 -12.15 12.29 -26.33
CA GLN A 347 -11.48 12.00 -25.06
C GLN A 347 -9.96 12.04 -25.24
N THR A 348 -9.28 12.80 -24.37
CA THR A 348 -7.81 12.93 -24.35
C THR A 348 -7.28 12.73 -22.93
N CYS A 349 -6.03 12.33 -22.76
CA CYS A 349 -5.31 12.38 -21.49
C CYS A 349 -3.93 12.99 -21.77
N ASN A 350 -3.82 14.33 -21.89
CA ASN A 350 -2.48 14.92 -21.94
C ASN A 350 -1.87 14.93 -20.52
N GLY A 351 -0.54 15.05 -20.41
CA GLY A 351 0.19 15.09 -19.13
C GLY A 351 -0.21 16.23 -18.17
N ASN A 352 -1.18 17.07 -18.55
CA ASN A 352 -1.76 18.14 -17.73
C ASN A 352 -3.15 17.79 -17.16
N GLY A 353 -3.66 16.57 -17.37
CA GLY A 353 -4.94 16.10 -16.80
C GLY A 353 -6.18 16.64 -17.52
N ASN A 354 -6.09 17.05 -18.79
CA ASN A 354 -7.27 17.44 -19.57
C ASN A 354 -7.94 16.21 -20.19
N HIS A 355 -9.24 16.03 -19.93
CA HIS A 355 -9.97 14.80 -20.25
C HIS A 355 -10.74 14.85 -21.58
N LEU A 356 -11.10 16.03 -22.09
CA LEU A 356 -11.94 16.19 -23.29
C LEU A 356 -11.56 17.41 -24.15
N VAL A 357 -11.65 17.28 -25.47
CA VAL A 357 -11.47 18.34 -26.47
C VAL A 357 -12.70 18.39 -27.39
N GLY A 358 -13.23 19.60 -27.64
CA GLY A 358 -14.38 19.78 -28.51
C GLY A 358 -14.04 19.59 -29.99
N ILE A 359 -14.96 19.02 -30.77
CA ILE A 359 -14.84 18.89 -32.22
C ILE A 359 -16.11 19.42 -32.90
N THR A 360 -15.95 20.00 -34.08
CA THR A 360 -17.08 20.49 -34.89
C THR A 360 -17.17 19.70 -36.16
N LYS A 361 -18.31 19.06 -36.42
CA LYS A 361 -18.60 18.49 -37.73
C LYS A 361 -18.73 19.62 -38.76
N ILE A 362 -17.98 19.53 -39.85
CA ILE A 362 -17.94 20.55 -40.91
C ILE A 362 -18.43 20.05 -42.28
N SER A 363 -18.56 18.73 -42.47
CA SER A 363 -19.22 18.13 -43.65
C SER A 363 -19.72 16.73 -43.35
#